data_AF-A0A6N6W1I4-F1
#
_entry.id   AF-A0A6N6W1I4-F1
#
_cell.length_a   1.000
_cell.length_b   1.000
_cell.length_c   1.000
_cell.angle_alpha   90.00
_cell.angle_beta   90.00
_cell.angle_gamma   90.00
#
_symmetry.space_group_name_H-M   'P 1'
#
loop_
_entity.id
_entity.type
_entity.pdbx_description
1 polymer ?
#
loop_
_entity_poly.entity_id
_entity_poly.type
_entity_poly.pdbx_seq_one_letter_code
_entity_poly.pdbx_strand_id
1 'polypeptide(L)' 'MDQKQAAIMAVIELETKLHFDRDHAGAHTLTQTDCDCARASVSAAGHLLPSIVHSTLLFRIEGAQRWLAERKAQG' A
#
# COMPACT_ATOMS: atom_id res chain seq x y z
N MET A 1 -2.02 -19.30 0.67
CA MET A 1 -2.79 -18.13 0.21
C MET A 1 -2.46 -17.92 -1.25
N ASP A 2 -3.47 -17.71 -2.11
CA ASP A 2 -3.24 -17.44 -3.54
C ASP A 2 -2.49 -16.11 -3.74
N GLN A 3 -1.64 -16.02 -4.77
CA GLN A 3 -0.83 -14.81 -5.01
C GLN A 3 -1.69 -13.57 -5.30
N LYS A 4 -2.83 -13.70 -6.01
CA LYS A 4 -3.75 -12.58 -6.23
C LYS A 4 -4.34 -12.11 -4.92
N GLN A 5 -4.76 -13.06 -4.08
CA GLN A 5 -5.33 -12.77 -2.77
C GLN A 5 -4.30 -12.10 -1.85
N ALA A 6 -3.05 -12.58 -1.86
CA ALA A 6 -1.96 -11.97 -1.09
C ALA A 6 -1.68 -10.52 -1.54
N ALA A 7 -1.66 -10.26 -2.85
CA ALA A 7 -1.49 -8.91 -3.39
C ALA A 7 -2.64 -7.96 -2.98
N ILE A 8 -3.88 -8.40 -3.10
CA ILE A 8 -5.06 -7.61 -2.71
C ILE A 8 -5.05 -7.35 -1.21
N MET A 9 -4.81 -8.38 -0.39
CA MET A 9 -4.74 -8.24 1.06
C MET A 9 -3.63 -7.28 1.50
N ALA A 10 -2.43 -7.38 0.92
CA ALA A 10 -1.33 -6.48 1.26
C ALA A 10 -1.68 -5.01 1.00
N VAL A 11 -2.43 -4.70 -0.06
CA VAL A 11 -2.89 -3.32 -0.33
C VAL A 11 -4.03 -2.91 0.60
N ILE A 12 -4.95 -3.80 0.94
CA ILE A 12 -6.01 -3.52 1.93
C ILE A 12 -5.39 -3.19 3.30
N GLU A 13 -4.41 -3.98 3.76
CA GLU A 13 -3.69 -3.74 5.00
C GLU A 13 -2.94 -2.40 4.97
N LEU A 14 -2.31 -2.07 3.83
CA LEU A 14 -1.65 -0.79 3.62
C LEU A 14 -2.63 0.39 3.70
N GLU A 15 -3.76 0.32 2.99
CA GLU A 15 -4.79 1.38 3.02
C GLU A 15 -5.44 1.51 4.40
N THR A 16 -5.58 0.40 5.11
CA THR A 16 -6.09 0.39 6.50
C THR A 16 -5.13 1.16 7.41
N LYS A 17 -3.82 0.86 7.36
CA LYS A 17 -2.80 1.61 8.11
C LYS A 17 -2.80 3.09 7.75
N LEU A 18 -2.89 3.41 6.46
CA LEU A 18 -2.97 4.80 5.98
C LEU A 18 -4.20 5.53 6.54
N HIS A 19 -5.36 4.88 6.55
CA HIS A 19 -6.58 5.46 7.09
C HIS A 19 -6.46 5.74 8.60
N PHE A 20 -5.96 4.78 9.37
CA PHE A 20 -5.71 4.97 10.80
C PHE A 20 -4.72 6.11 11.06
N ASP A 21 -3.61 6.16 10.33
CA ASP A 21 -2.59 7.18 10.51
C ASP A 21 -3.06 8.60 10.10
N ARG A 22 -4.07 8.71 9.22
CA ARG A 22 -4.71 9.99 8.85
C ARG A 22 -5.69 10.48 9.91
N ASP A 23 -6.50 9.57 10.44
CA ASP A 23 -7.59 9.93 11.36
C ASP A 23 -7.12 10.02 12.82
N HIS A 24 -6.10 9.25 13.18
CA HIS A 24 -5.52 9.21 14.52
C HIS A 24 -4.12 9.81 14.44
N ALA A 25 -4.04 11.12 14.70
CA ALA A 25 -2.84 11.95 14.64
C ALA A 25 -1.56 11.29 15.20
N GLY A 26 -0.88 10.47 14.38
CA GLY A 26 0.43 9.93 14.70
C GLY A 26 0.47 8.57 15.41
N ALA A 27 -0.44 7.64 15.13
CA ALA A 27 -0.11 6.23 15.45
C ALA A 27 1.18 5.77 14.72
N HIS A 28 1.59 6.49 13.65
CA HIS A 28 2.82 6.30 12.87
C HIS A 28 3.08 4.85 12.49
N THR A 29 2.00 4.11 12.25
CA THR A 29 2.05 2.67 11.99
C THR A 29 2.38 2.39 10.54
N LEU A 30 2.08 3.33 9.64
CA LEU A 30 2.44 3.24 8.24
C LEU A 30 3.92 3.61 8.05
N THR A 31 4.68 2.70 7.45
CA THR A 31 6.10 2.86 7.15
C THR A 31 6.39 2.67 5.66
N GLN A 32 7.60 3.05 5.24
CA GLN A 32 8.08 2.80 3.87
C GLN A 32 8.12 1.29 3.57
N THR A 33 8.53 0.47 4.55
CA THR A 33 8.57 -0.98 4.44
C THR A 33 7.20 -1.57 4.11
N ASP A 34 6.11 -1.02 4.66
CA ASP A 34 4.77 -1.47 4.33
C ASP A 34 4.45 -1.25 2.84
N CYS A 35 4.82 -0.09 2.30
CA CYS A 35 4.66 0.20 0.88
C CYS A 35 5.51 -0.73 -0.01
N ASP A 36 6.74 -1.00 0.39
CA ASP A 36 7.66 -1.85 -0.37
C ASP A 36 7.20 -3.32 -0.35
N CYS A 37 6.73 -3.82 0.81
CA CYS A 37 6.12 -5.13 0.95
C CYS A 37 4.85 -5.29 0.10
N ALA A 38 3.95 -4.30 0.12
CA ALA A 38 2.76 -4.32 -0.73
C ALA A 38 3.13 -4.32 -2.22
N ARG A 39 4.13 -3.52 -2.63
CA ARG A 39 4.61 -3.49 -4.02
C ARG A 39 5.23 -4.82 -4.43
N ALA A 40 6.00 -5.47 -3.57
CA ALA A 40 6.57 -6.79 -3.85
C ALA A 40 5.47 -7.83 -4.07
N SER A 41 4.43 -7.84 -3.23
CA SER A 41 3.28 -8.74 -3.38
C SER A 41 2.50 -8.49 -4.69
N VAL A 42 2.23 -7.23 -5.03
CA VAL A 42 1.56 -6.86 -6.29
C VAL A 42 2.40 -7.26 -7.51
N SER A 43 3.72 -7.03 -7.45
CA SER A 43 4.64 -7.37 -8.54
C SER A 43 4.72 -8.89 -8.75
N ALA A 44 4.79 -9.67 -7.68
CA ALA A 44 4.79 -11.13 -7.75
C ALA A 44 3.50 -11.67 -8.40
N ALA A 45 2.35 -11.08 -8.07
CA ALA A 45 1.06 -11.45 -8.64
C ALA A 45 0.76 -10.81 -10.00
N GLY A 46 1.63 -9.93 -10.54
CA GLY A 46 1.32 -9.09 -11.69
C GLY A 46 0.85 -9.87 -12.93
N HIS A 47 1.47 -11.03 -13.20
CA HIS A 47 1.11 -11.91 -14.31
C HIS A 47 -0.25 -12.62 -14.15
N LEU A 48 -0.81 -12.61 -12.94
CA LEU A 48 -2.08 -13.27 -12.60
C LEU A 48 -3.24 -12.25 -12.52
N LEU A 49 -2.94 -10.97 -12.38
CA LEU A 49 -3.91 -9.91 -12.19
C LEU A 49 -4.37 -9.33 -13.55
N PRO A 50 -5.67 -9.06 -13.74
CA PRO A 50 -6.10 -8.21 -14.83
C PRO A 50 -5.39 -6.84 -14.79
N SER A 51 -5.01 -6.29 -15.94
CA SER A 51 -4.24 -5.04 -16.03
C SER A 51 -4.86 -3.88 -15.23
N ILE A 52 -6.19 -3.76 -15.24
CA ILE A 52 -6.92 -2.75 -14.48
C ILE A 52 -6.74 -2.93 -12.96
N VAL A 53 -6.75 -4.17 -12.48
CA VAL A 53 -6.56 -4.49 -11.06
C VAL A 53 -5.12 -4.20 -10.66
N HIS A 54 -4.14 -4.69 -11.43
CA HIS A 54 -2.72 -4.44 -11.18
C HIS A 54 -2.41 -2.94 -11.09
N SER A 55 -2.87 -2.16 -12.07
CA SER A 55 -2.66 -0.70 -12.10
C SER A 55 -3.34 0.02 -10.93
N THR A 56 -4.55 -0.42 -10.56
CA THR A 56 -5.27 0.14 -9.41
C THR A 56 -4.50 -0.10 -8.11
N LEU A 57 -3.99 -1.32 -7.90
CA LEU A 57 -3.23 -1.67 -6.70
C LEU A 57 -1.93 -0.84 -6.61
N LEU A 58 -1.20 -0.67 -7.72
CA LEU A 58 -0.02 0.19 -7.76
C LEU A 58 -0.34 1.66 -7.44
N PHE A 59 -1.42 2.19 -8.01
CA PHE A 59 -1.87 3.57 -7.74
C PHE A 59 -2.18 3.80 -6.25
N ARG A 60 -2.79 2.81 -5.56
CA ARG A 60 -3.04 2.90 -4.11
C ARG A 60 -1.73 2.93 -3.31
N ILE A 61 -0.76 2.09 -3.67
CA ILE A 61 0.56 2.09 -3.02
C ILE A 61 1.27 3.43 -3.22
N GLU A 62 1.25 3.98 -4.43
CA GLU A 62 1.83 5.31 -4.73
C GLU A 62 1.13 6.44 -3.95
N GLY A 63 -0.18 6.33 -3.73
CA GLY A 63 -0.92 7.25 -2.85
C GLY A 63 -0.42 7.21 -1.41
N ALA A 64 -0.21 6.01 -0.85
CA ALA A 64 0.34 5.85 0.49
C ALA A 64 1.77 6.39 0.62
N GLN A 65 2.62 6.14 -0.39
CA GLN A 65 4.00 6.65 -0.40
C GLN A 65 4.07 8.18 -0.48
N ARG A 66 3.23 8.81 -1.31
CA ARG A 66 3.14 10.28 -1.38
C ARG A 66 2.74 10.87 -0.04
N TRP A 67 1.72 10.29 0.60
CA TRP A 67 1.30 10.73 1.92
C TRP A 67 2.41 10.57 2.97
N LEU A 68 3.16 9.46 2.94
CA LEU A 68 4.33 9.27 3.82
C LEU A 68 5.41 10.32 3.59
N ALA A 69 5.68 10.69 2.33
CA ALA A 69 6.67 11.70 1.98
C ALA A 69 6.22 13.10 2.45
N GLU A 70 4.96 13.45 2.24
CA GLU A 70 4.37 14.71 2.74
C GLU A 70 4.44 14.80 4.26
N ARG A 71 4.12 13.71 4.97
CA ARG A 71 4.22 13.65 6.43
C ARG A 71 5.66 13.86 6.92
N LYS A 72 6.66 13.26 6.26
CA LYS A 72 8.09 13.45 6.60
C LYS A 72 8.58 14.88 6.35
N ALA A 73 7.96 15.61 5.42
CA ALA A 73 8.31 16.98 5.13
C ALA A 73 7.69 18.00 6.12
N GLN A 74 6.70 17.57 6.91
CA GLN A 74 5.98 18.41 7.87
C GLN A 74 6.50 18.30 9.32
N GLY A 75 7.36 17.31 9.60
CA GLY A 75 8.02 17.12 10.91
C GLY A 75 9.48 17.54 10.86
#